data_AF-A0A7Y3KA77-F1
#
_entry.id   AF-A0A7Y3KA77-F1
#
_cell.length_a   1.000
_cell.length_b   1.000
_cell.length_c   1.000
_cell.angle_alpha   90.00
_cell.angle_beta   90.00
_cell.angle_gamma   90.00
#
_symmetry.space_group_name_H-M   'P 1'
#
loop_
_entity.id
_entity.type
_entity.pdbx_description
1 polymer ?
#
loop_
_entity_poly.entity_id
_entity_poly.type
_entity_poly.pdbx_seq_one_letter_code
_entity_poly.pdbx_strand_id
1 'polypeptide(L)'
;MSDLDFDLMSASWRHDARDELSFIVALAERLEKSLPGLTKIDREHKLFSKDRPIVAIEVTFGEQGFRLVKERGSFVARKAKIVRGIVLSTKDIALNTWLEELSQALSSYVNEHHEMRQTLEDFLL
;
A
#
# COMPACT_ATOMS: atom_id res chain seq x y z
N MET A 1 -14.22 -11.16 -9.80
CA MET A 1 -12.86 -11.73 -9.94
C MET A 1 -12.72 -12.74 -8.81
N SER A 2 -12.57 -14.02 -9.14
CA SER A 2 -12.79 -15.15 -8.22
C SER A 2 -11.55 -15.51 -7.39
N ASP A 3 -11.76 -15.91 -6.12
CA ASP A 3 -10.75 -16.35 -5.12
C ASP A 3 -9.65 -17.30 -5.67
N LEU A 4 -9.99 -18.13 -6.65
CA LEU A 4 -9.04 -19.10 -7.25
C LEU A 4 -7.89 -18.43 -8.00
N ASP A 5 -8.10 -17.23 -8.56
CA ASP A 5 -7.08 -16.46 -9.28
C ASP A 5 -6.09 -15.82 -8.29
N PHE A 6 -6.57 -15.49 -7.09
CA PHE A 6 -5.78 -14.97 -5.99
C PHE A 6 -4.94 -16.07 -5.33
N ASP A 7 -5.50 -17.25 -5.12
CA ASP A 7 -4.78 -18.40 -4.57
C ASP A 7 -3.68 -18.90 -5.53
N LEU A 8 -3.91 -18.84 -6.85
CA LEU A 8 -2.91 -19.20 -7.86
C LEU A 8 -1.77 -18.15 -7.93
N MET A 9 -2.10 -16.86 -7.76
CA MET A 9 -1.10 -15.79 -7.57
C MET A 9 -0.31 -15.94 -6.26
N SER A 10 -0.94 -16.43 -5.19
CA SER A 10 -0.27 -16.70 -3.90
C SER A 10 0.75 -17.84 -3.99
N ALA A 11 0.53 -18.79 -4.89
CA ALA A 11 1.41 -19.94 -5.11
C ALA A 11 2.61 -19.57 -5.98
N SER A 12 2.46 -18.67 -6.97
CA SER A 12 3.55 -18.24 -7.85
C SER A 12 4.55 -17.30 -7.15
N TRP A 13 4.09 -16.46 -6.22
CA TRP A 13 4.96 -15.54 -5.47
C TRP A 13 5.94 -16.20 -4.51
N ARG A 14 5.73 -17.48 -4.16
CA ARG A 14 6.64 -18.23 -3.28
C ARG A 14 7.91 -18.73 -3.96
N HIS A 15 8.13 -18.47 -5.26
CA HIS A 15 9.23 -19.12 -5.99
C HIS A 15 10.53 -18.32 -6.17
N ASP A 16 10.60 -17.01 -5.94
CA ASP A 16 11.91 -16.31 -6.02
C ASP A 16 11.95 -14.95 -5.31
N ALA A 17 12.92 -14.74 -4.40
CA ALA A 17 13.10 -13.46 -3.69
C ALA A 17 13.42 -12.27 -4.62
N ARG A 18 13.91 -12.53 -5.84
CA ARG A 18 14.10 -11.49 -6.87
C ARG A 18 12.78 -11.02 -7.47
N ASP A 19 11.78 -11.90 -7.55
CA ASP A 19 10.47 -11.58 -8.09
C ASP A 19 9.70 -10.70 -7.08
N GLU A 20 9.76 -11.05 -5.79
CA GLU A 20 9.16 -10.26 -4.71
C GLU A 20 9.69 -8.82 -4.67
N LEU A 21 11.01 -8.62 -4.78
CA LEU A 21 11.60 -7.27 -4.80
C LEU A 21 11.18 -6.47 -6.03
N SER A 22 11.16 -7.09 -7.21
CA SER A 22 10.77 -6.43 -8.46
C SER A 22 9.30 -6.02 -8.42
N PHE A 23 8.45 -6.89 -7.87
CA PHE A 23 7.05 -6.60 -7.62
C PHE A 23 6.86 -5.41 -6.67
N ILE A 24 7.57 -5.37 -5.54
CA ILE A 24 7.47 -4.28 -4.57
C ILE A 24 7.92 -2.95 -5.17
N VAL A 25 8.96 -2.95 -6.01
CA VAL A 25 9.40 -1.75 -6.74
C VAL A 25 8.32 -1.25 -7.70
N ALA A 26 7.76 -2.14 -8.53
CA ALA A 26 6.69 -1.78 -9.46
C ALA A 26 5.42 -1.30 -8.72
N LEU A 27 5.09 -1.92 -7.59
CA LEU A 27 3.98 -1.53 -6.72
C LEU A 27 4.20 -0.13 -6.15
N ALA A 28 5.40 0.17 -5.64
CA ALA A 28 5.74 1.48 -5.11
C ALA A 28 5.61 2.58 -6.16
N GLU A 29 6.17 2.36 -7.36
CA GLU A 29 6.08 3.31 -8.47
C GLU A 29 4.63 3.56 -8.89
N ARG A 30 3.82 2.51 -8.94
CA ARG A 30 2.39 2.62 -9.27
C ARG A 30 1.62 3.39 -8.19
N LEU A 31 1.86 3.11 -6.91
CA LEU A 31 1.21 3.82 -5.79
C LEU A 31 1.63 5.29 -5.72
N GLU A 32 2.91 5.58 -5.88
CA GLU A 32 3.46 6.95 -5.88
C GLU A 32 2.86 7.77 -7.05
N LYS A 33 2.69 7.16 -8.23
CA LYS A 33 2.08 7.80 -9.40
C LYS A 33 0.57 7.98 -9.28
N SER A 34 -0.15 6.98 -8.77
CA SER A 34 -1.62 6.98 -8.75
C SER A 34 -2.21 7.68 -7.53
N LEU A 35 -1.50 7.69 -6.39
CA LEU A 35 -2.00 8.21 -5.11
C LEU A 35 -0.99 9.21 -4.50
N PRO A 36 -0.69 10.31 -5.21
CA PRO A 36 0.21 11.33 -4.70
C PRO A 36 -0.38 11.96 -3.42
N GLY A 37 0.43 12.06 -2.37
CA GLY A 37 0.03 12.61 -1.08
C GLY A 37 -0.60 11.61 -0.09
N LEU A 38 -1.04 10.44 -0.56
CA LEU A 38 -1.49 9.34 0.31
C LEU A 38 -0.43 8.26 0.47
N THR A 39 0.54 8.23 -0.44
CA THR A 39 1.66 7.28 -0.46
C THR A 39 2.96 7.98 -0.08
N LYS A 40 3.74 7.34 0.78
CA LYS A 40 5.11 7.72 1.13
C LYS A 40 6.04 6.54 0.89
N ILE A 41 7.10 6.76 0.12
CA ILE A 41 8.11 5.74 -0.18
C ILE A 41 9.43 6.16 0.50
N ASP A 42 9.88 5.36 1.46
CA ASP A 42 11.20 5.52 2.06
C ASP A 42 12.21 4.68 1.27
N ARG A 43 13.28 5.32 0.80
CA ARG A 43 14.38 4.70 0.05
C ARG A 43 15.69 4.89 0.82
N GLU A 44 16.60 3.91 0.75
CA GLU A 44 17.87 4.00 1.48
C GLU A 44 18.74 5.15 0.95
N HIS A 45 19.18 6.04 1.85
CA HIS A 45 20.05 7.16 1.52
C HIS A 45 21.53 6.75 1.58
N LYS A 46 21.95 5.81 0.75
CA LYS A 46 23.39 5.57 0.54
C LYS A 46 23.92 6.63 -0.43
N LEU A 47 24.70 7.58 0.10
CA LEU A 47 25.32 8.72 -0.60
C LEU A 47 26.14 8.34 -1.85
N PHE A 48 26.42 7.05 -2.09
CA PHE A 48 27.27 6.59 -3.18
C PHE A 48 26.68 5.43 -4.02
N SER A 49 25.43 5.03 -3.79
CA SER A 49 24.79 3.98 -4.63
C SER A 49 23.89 4.59 -5.70
N LYS A 50 24.09 4.15 -6.94
CA LYS A 50 23.22 4.48 -8.09
C LYS A 50 21.82 3.87 -7.93
N ASP A 51 21.74 2.74 -7.21
CA ASP A 51 20.50 2.10 -6.81
C ASP A 51 20.10 2.55 -5.39
N ARG A 52 18.92 3.16 -5.26
CA ARG A 52 18.34 3.54 -3.97
C ARG A 52 17.24 2.54 -3.62
N PRO A 53 17.56 1.43 -2.93
CA PRO A 53 16.57 0.40 -2.67
C PRO A 53 15.45 0.93 -1.78
N ILE A 54 14.23 0.47 -2.05
CA ILE A 54 13.06 0.75 -1.22
C ILE A 54 13.26 0.05 0.13
N VAL A 55 13.04 0.80 1.21
CA VAL A 55 13.09 0.28 2.59
C VAL A 55 11.72 0.28 3.25
N ALA A 56 10.81 1.19 2.84
CA ALA A 56 9.42 1.13 3.23
C ALA A 56 8.48 1.76 2.21
N ILE A 57 7.24 1.26 2.20
CA ILE A 57 6.09 1.82 1.50
C ILE A 57 5.04 2.06 2.58
N GLU A 58 4.52 3.27 2.67
CA GLU A 58 3.43 3.64 3.57
C GLU A 58 2.29 4.25 2.75
N VAL A 59 1.08 3.74 2.93
CA VAL A 59 -0.14 4.29 2.33
C VAL A 59 -1.14 4.56 3.45
N THR A 60 -1.74 5.74 3.46
CA THR A 60 -2.71 6.14 4.49
C THR A 60 -4.02 6.57 3.85
N PHE A 61 -5.12 5.94 4.28
CA PHE A 61 -6.50 6.29 3.92
C PHE A 61 -7.29 6.57 5.20
N GLY A 62 -7.41 7.84 5.58
CA GLY A 62 -8.13 8.24 6.79
C GLY A 62 -7.63 7.52 8.06
N GLU A 63 -8.43 6.59 8.56
CA GLU A 63 -8.14 5.80 9.77
C GLU A 63 -7.36 4.49 9.51
N GLN A 64 -7.00 4.21 8.26
CA GLN A 64 -6.29 2.99 7.88
C GLN A 64 -4.90 3.30 7.36
N GLY A 65 -3.88 2.72 8.00
CA GLY A 65 -2.50 2.77 7.55
C GLY A 65 -2.04 1.42 7.03
N PHE A 66 -1.35 1.42 5.91
CA PHE A 66 -0.81 0.24 5.26
C PHE A 66 0.69 0.44 5.09
N ARG A 67 1.49 -0.46 5.67
CA ARG A 67 2.96 -0.35 5.61
C ARG A 67 3.59 -1.64 5.13
N LEU A 68 4.48 -1.55 4.15
CA LEU A 68 5.45 -2.59 3.83
C LEU A 68 6.82 -2.08 4.27
N VAL A 69 7.57 -2.86 5.03
CA VAL A 69 8.87 -2.45 5.54
C VAL A 69 9.88 -3.59 5.43
N LYS A 70 11.08 -3.26 4.97
CA LYS A 70 12.16 -4.23 4.83
C LYS A 70 12.79 -4.52 6.19
N GLU A 71 12.67 -5.76 6.65
CA GLU A 71 13.25 -6.26 7.90
C GLU A 71 14.04 -7.53 7.64
N ARG A 72 15.30 -7.58 8.11
CA ARG A 72 16.18 -8.76 8.00
C ARG A 72 16.30 -9.37 6.59
N GLY A 73 16.09 -8.55 5.55
CA GLY A 73 16.20 -8.96 4.15
C GLY A 73 14.86 -9.28 3.46
N SER A 74 13.77 -9.36 4.19
CA SER A 74 12.41 -9.63 3.68
C SER A 74 11.50 -8.44 3.91
N PHE A 75 10.40 -8.34 3.16
CA PHE A 75 9.38 -7.32 3.44
C PHE A 75 8.33 -7.87 4.39
N VAL A 76 8.01 -7.08 5.42
CA VAL A 76 6.95 -7.37 6.38
C VAL A 76 5.80 -6.42 6.10
N ALA A 77 4.61 -7.00 5.89
CA ALA A 77 3.38 -6.26 5.66
C ALA A 77 2.67 -5.99 6.99
N ARG A 78 2.27 -4.75 7.18
CA ARG A 78 1.64 -4.25 8.39
C ARG A 78 0.41 -3.44 8.08
N LYS A 79 -0.61 -3.61 8.91
CA LYS A 79 -1.77 -2.71 8.94
C LYS A 79 -1.81 -1.99 10.28
N ALA A 80 -1.95 -0.68 10.19
CA ALA A 80 -2.16 0.21 11.31
C ALA A 80 -3.60 0.71 11.34
N LYS A 81 -4.17 0.81 12.54
CA LYS A 81 -5.37 1.60 12.78
C LYS A 81 -4.95 2.97 13.28
N ILE A 82 -5.40 4.03 12.63
CA ILE A 82 -5.08 5.42 12.93
C ILE A 82 -6.33 6.10 13.47
N VAL A 83 -6.21 6.83 14.57
CA VAL A 83 -7.30 7.63 15.14
C VAL A 83 -6.76 9.02 15.40
N ARG A 84 -7.39 10.05 14.80
CA ARG A 84 -6.96 11.45 14.91
C ARG A 84 -5.47 11.67 14.60
N GLY A 85 -4.96 10.96 13.59
CA GLY A 85 -3.55 11.03 13.17
C GLY A 85 -2.56 10.24 14.04
N ILE A 86 -3.03 9.52 15.06
CA ILE A 86 -2.17 8.71 15.94
C ILE A 86 -2.40 7.22 15.63
N VAL A 87 -1.32 6.46 15.48
CA VAL A 87 -1.39 5.00 15.33
C VAL A 87 -1.85 4.38 16.66
N LEU A 88 -3.05 3.82 16.66
CA LEU A 88 -3.67 3.17 17.82
C LEU A 88 -3.19 1.72 17.96
N SER A 89 -3.08 1.01 16.85
CA SER A 89 -2.59 -0.37 16.83
C SER A 89 -1.90 -0.66 15.50
N THR A 90 -0.97 -1.61 15.50
CA THR A 90 -0.33 -2.15 14.30
C THR A 90 -0.28 -3.66 14.41
N LYS A 91 -0.63 -4.35 13.33
CA LYS A 91 -0.56 -5.81 13.22
C LYS A 91 0.22 -6.20 11.98
N ASP A 92 1.06 -7.21 12.11
CA ASP A 92 1.69 -7.89 10.97
C ASP A 92 0.62 -8.77 10.29
N ILE A 93 0.55 -8.70 8.97
CA ILE A 93 -0.40 -9.46 8.15
C ILE A 93 0.33 -10.06 6.95
N ALA A 94 -0.29 -11.02 6.28
CA ALA A 94 0.24 -11.54 5.03
C ALA A 94 0.21 -10.45 3.94
N LEU A 95 1.19 -10.46 3.03
CA LEU A 95 1.26 -9.52 1.89
C LEU A 95 -0.02 -9.57 1.04
N ASN A 96 -0.56 -10.76 0.83
CA ASN A 96 -1.81 -10.99 0.13
C ASN A 96 -2.98 -10.23 0.78
N THR A 97 -3.21 -10.47 2.08
CA THR A 97 -4.22 -9.76 2.86
C THR A 97 -3.99 -8.25 2.86
N TRP A 98 -2.73 -7.82 2.88
CA TRP A 98 -2.37 -6.41 2.79
C TRP A 98 -2.83 -5.78 1.47
N LEU A 99 -2.61 -6.46 0.34
CA LEU A 99 -3.04 -5.99 -0.99
C LEU A 99 -4.56 -5.95 -1.13
N GLU A 100 -5.25 -6.97 -0.62
CA GLU A 100 -6.72 -7.03 -0.62
C GLU A 100 -7.33 -5.89 0.19
N GLU A 101 -6.87 -5.72 1.44
CA GLU A 101 -7.37 -4.68 2.32
C GLU A 101 -7.00 -3.28 1.81
N LEU A 102 -5.84 -3.09 1.17
CA LEU A 102 -5.46 -1.83 0.51
C LEU A 102 -6.42 -1.50 -0.64
N SER A 103 -6.75 -2.49 -1.48
CA SER A 103 -7.66 -2.33 -2.62
C SER A 103 -9.08 -1.96 -2.16
N GLN A 104 -9.55 -2.60 -1.08
CA GLN A 104 -10.82 -2.27 -0.46
C GLN A 104 -10.82 -0.84 0.10
N ALA A 105 -9.78 -0.47 0.87
CA ALA A 105 -9.66 0.87 1.43
C ALA A 105 -9.58 1.96 0.35
N LEU A 106 -8.85 1.71 -0.74
CA LEU A 106 -8.80 2.61 -1.88
C LEU A 106 -10.18 2.77 -2.55
N SER A 107 -10.93 1.68 -2.72
CA SER A 107 -12.26 1.73 -3.32
C SER A 107 -13.23 2.54 -2.45
N SER A 108 -13.19 2.35 -1.12
CA SER A 108 -13.96 3.15 -0.17
C SER A 108 -13.58 4.63 -0.23
N TYR A 109 -12.28 4.93 -0.22
CA TYR A 109 -11.76 6.30 -0.32
C TYR A 109 -12.25 6.99 -1.60
N VAL A 110 -12.17 6.32 -2.75
CA VAL A 110 -12.65 6.85 -4.03
C VAL A 110 -14.16 7.15 -3.97
N ASN A 111 -14.97 6.21 -3.46
CA ASN A 111 -16.42 6.39 -3.35
C ASN A 111 -16.80 7.59 -2.46
N GLU A 112 -16.20 7.69 -1.27
CA GLU A 112 -16.44 8.81 -0.33
C GLU A 112 -16.09 10.17 -0.96
N HIS A 113 -14.99 10.23 -1.71
CA HIS A 113 -14.57 11.47 -2.37
C HIS A 113 -15.40 11.82 -3.61
N HIS A 114 -15.97 10.83 -4.32
CA HIS A 114 -16.91 11.10 -5.42
C HIS A 114 -18.24 11.64 -4.91
N GLU A 115 -18.80 11.05 -3.84
CA GLU A 115 -20.05 11.52 -3.22
C GLU A 115 -19.93 12.95 -2.68
N MET A 116 -18.78 13.28 -2.07
CA MET A 116 -18.51 14.64 -1.58
C MET A 116 -18.42 15.66 -2.72
N ARG A 117 -17.81 15.29 -3.86
CA ARG A 117 -17.77 16.15 -5.06
C ARG A 117 -19.15 16.34 -5.65
N GLN A 118 -19.94 15.27 -5.77
CA GLN A 118 -21.29 15.34 -6.31
C GLN A 118 -22.21 16.21 -5.44
N THR A 119 -22.13 16.06 -4.11
CA THR A 119 -22.88 16.90 -3.16
C THR A 119 -22.48 18.38 -3.28
N LEU A 120 -21.20 18.67 -3.52
CA LEU A 120 -20.73 20.04 -3.73
C LEU A 120 -21.23 20.61 -5.06
N GLU A 121 -21.27 19.81 -6.13
CA GLU A 121 -21.84 20.21 -7.43
C GLU A 121 -23.35 20.50 -7.31
N ASP A 122 -24.10 19.65 -6.62
CA ASP A 122 -25.54 19.82 -6.36
C ASP A 122 -25.84 21.06 -5.49
N PHE A 123 -24.93 21.45 -4.59
CA PHE A 123 -25.10 22.65 -3.75
C PHE A 123 -24.80 23.96 -4.50
N LEU A 124 -23.98 23.90 -5.55
CA LEU A 124 -23.55 25.08 -6.31
C LEU A 124 -24.45 25.37 -7.53
N LEU A 125 -25.42 24.50 -7.83
CA LEU A 125 -26.46 24.65 -8.85
C LEU A 125 -27.82 25.00 -8.21
#